data_AF-A0A0S3SK06-F1
#
_entry.id   AF-A0A0S3SK06-F1
#
_cell.length_a   1.000
_cell.length_b   1.000
_cell.length_c   1.000
_cell.angle_alpha   90.00
_cell.angle_beta   90.00
_cell.angle_gamma   90.00
#
_symmetry.space_group_name_H-M   'P 1'
#
loop_
_entity.id
_entity.type
_entity.pdbx_description
1 polymer ?
#
loop_
_entity_poly.entity_id
_entity_poly.type
_entity_poly.pdbx_seq_one_letter_code
_entity_poly.pdbx_strand_id
1 'polypeptide(L)' 'PQTIQPSGNTLQSKQHYLQTWMDESKRDVYIVPYIDGSHWQLMVIIPKQYKIIWFCSLHRKMKTDLRTMLQG' A
#
# COMPACT_ATOMS: atom_id res chain seq x y z
N PRO A 1 -12.08 -8.27 -11.61
CA PRO A 1 -10.93 -7.41 -11.98
C PRO A 1 -11.39 -5.95 -12.11
N GLN A 2 -11.36 -5.20 -11.02
CA GLN A 2 -11.85 -3.83 -10.97
C GLN A 2 -10.70 -2.83 -11.17
N THR A 3 -10.82 -2.09 -12.28
CA THR A 3 -10.32 -0.73 -12.57
C THR A 3 -9.10 -0.23 -11.79
N ILE A 4 -7.98 -0.03 -12.50
CA ILE A 4 -6.91 0.88 -12.10
C ILE A 4 -7.55 2.27 -12.00
N GLN A 5 -7.76 2.77 -10.78
CA GLN A 5 -8.46 4.03 -10.55
C GLN A 5 -7.59 5.21 -11.03
N PRO A 6 -7.96 5.94 -12.11
CA PRO A 6 -7.04 6.86 -12.79
C PRO A 6 -6.97 8.27 -12.19
N SER A 7 -7.82 8.61 -11.23
CA SER A 7 -7.88 9.95 -10.59
C SER A 7 -8.52 9.87 -9.20
N GLY A 8 -8.09 10.72 -8.25
CA GLY A 8 -8.68 10.80 -6.90
C GLY A 8 -7.91 10.10 -5.76
N ASN A 9 -6.70 9.61 -6.02
CA ASN A 9 -5.87 8.90 -5.03
C ASN A 9 -5.00 9.88 -4.20
N THR A 10 -5.64 10.75 -3.41
CA THR A 10 -4.94 11.52 -2.37
C THR A 10 -4.31 10.58 -1.34
N LEU A 11 -3.34 11.06 -0.55
CA LEU A 11 -2.74 10.24 0.51
C LEU A 11 -3.81 9.75 1.51
N GLN A 12 -4.76 10.62 1.83
CA GLN A 12 -5.88 10.32 2.73
C GLN A 12 -6.81 9.25 2.17
N SER A 13 -7.17 9.30 0.88
CA SER A 13 -8.05 8.27 0.29
C SER A 13 -7.35 6.91 0.22
N LYS A 14 -6.05 6.87 -0.07
CA LYS A 14 -5.23 5.65 0.01
C LYS A 14 -5.19 5.07 1.42
N GLN A 15 -4.97 5.94 2.42
CA GLN A 15 -4.94 5.53 3.83
C GLN A 15 -6.29 4.96 4.26
N HIS A 16 -7.37 5.68 3.98
CA HIS A 16 -8.73 5.26 4.33
C HIS A 16 -9.09 3.93 3.66
N TYR A 17 -8.78 3.77 2.37
CA TYR A 17 -8.99 2.51 1.66
C TYR A 17 -8.29 1.33 2.33
N LEU A 18 -6.98 1.49 2.63
CA LEU A 18 -6.23 0.43 3.29
C LEU A 18 -6.78 0.12 4.69
N GLN A 19 -7.12 1.15 5.47
CA GLN A 19 -7.70 0.98 6.81
C GLN A 19 -9.02 0.21 6.77
N THR A 20 -9.99 0.65 5.96
CA THR A 20 -11.29 -0.02 5.82
C THR A 20 -11.12 -1.45 5.33
N TRP A 21 -10.30 -1.66 4.28
CA TRP A 21 -10.08 -2.99 3.73
C TRP A 21 -9.42 -3.94 4.74
N MET A 22 -8.45 -3.45 5.52
CA MET A 22 -7.80 -4.26 6.54
C MET A 22 -8.76 -4.61 7.69
N ASP A 23 -9.55 -3.63 8.17
CA ASP A 23 -10.50 -3.81 9.26
C ASP A 23 -11.62 -4.82 8.91
N GLU A 24 -12.14 -4.74 7.69
CA GLU A 24 -13.19 -5.65 7.22
C GLU A 24 -12.68 -7.08 7.01
N SER A 25 -11.50 -7.22 6.39
CA SER A 25 -11.03 -8.54 5.94
C SER A 25 -10.22 -9.33 6.97
N LYS A 26 -9.68 -8.67 8.01
CA LYS A 26 -9.00 -9.27 9.17
C LYS A 26 -7.98 -10.36 8.80
N ARG A 27 -7.16 -10.11 7.78
CA ARG A 27 -6.14 -11.04 7.29
C ARG A 27 -4.84 -10.87 8.08
N ASP A 28 -4.06 -11.95 8.13
CA ASP A 28 -2.72 -11.91 8.77
C ASP A 28 -1.67 -11.22 7.90
N VAL A 29 -1.85 -11.26 6.58
CA VAL A 29 -0.94 -10.71 5.58
C VAL A 29 -1.74 -10.06 4.47
N TYR A 30 -1.31 -8.88 4.04
CA TYR A 30 -1.91 -8.12 2.96
C TYR A 30 -0.89 -7.90 1.85
N ILE A 31 -1.25 -8.32 0.63
CA ILE A 31 -0.46 -8.12 -0.59
C ILE A 31 -1.06 -6.94 -1.34
N VAL A 32 -0.33 -5.82 -1.36
CA VAL A 32 -0.81 -4.55 -1.91
C VAL A 32 0.00 -4.22 -3.16
N PRO A 33 -0.54 -4.47 -4.36
CA PRO A 33 0.07 -3.98 -5.59
C PRO A 33 -0.03 -2.45 -5.62
N TYR A 34 1.09 -1.79 -5.92
CA TYR A 34 1.19 -0.33 -5.95
C TYR A 34 1.78 0.12 -7.28
N ILE A 35 1.14 1.12 -7.91
CA ILE A 35 1.62 1.71 -9.17
C ILE A 35 2.02 3.17 -8.96
N ASP A 36 3.21 3.53 -9.41
CA ASP A 36 3.73 4.90 -9.39
C ASP A 36 4.58 5.17 -10.62
N GLY A 37 4.27 6.23 -11.35
CA GLY A 37 4.98 6.58 -12.59
C GLY A 37 5.05 5.42 -13.59
N SER A 38 3.94 4.71 -13.79
CA SER A 38 3.84 3.52 -14.65
C SER A 38 4.72 2.34 -14.27
N HIS A 39 5.25 2.33 -13.04
CA HIS A 39 6.03 1.23 -12.50
C HIS A 39 5.27 0.51 -11.37
N TRP A 40 5.11 -0.80 -11.51
CA TRP A 40 4.51 -1.65 -10.50
C TRP A 40 5.51 -2.03 -9.41
N GLN A 41 5.05 -1.95 -8.17
CA GLN A 41 5.76 -2.27 -6.96
C GLN A 41 4.85 -3.12 -6.08
N LEU A 42 5.44 -3.87 -5.16
CA LEU A 42 4.68 -4.71 -4.25
C LEU A 42 4.98 -4.32 -2.81
N MET A 43 3.92 -4.07 -2.05
CA MET A 43 4.00 -3.87 -0.62
C MET A 43 3.33 -5.05 0.09
N VAL A 44 4.00 -5.58 1.11
CA VAL A 44 3.47 -6.63 1.98
C VAL A 44 3.33 -6.07 3.38
N ILE A 45 2.11 -6.03 3.91
CA ILE A 45 1.80 -5.57 5.27
C ILE A 45 1.52 -6.78 6.14
N ILE A 46 2.20 -6.87 7.28
CA ILE A 46 2.03 -7.93 8.29
C ILE A 46 1.71 -7.25 9.63
N PRO A 47 0.42 -6.96 9.92
CA PRO A 47 0.04 -6.17 11.09
C PRO A 47 0.49 -6.80 12.42
N LYS A 48 0.34 -8.13 12.56
CA LYS A 48 0.75 -8.87 13.76
C LYS A 48 2.25 -8.76 14.07
N GLN A 49 3.07 -8.39 13.09
CA GLN A 49 4.52 -8.21 13.26
C GLN A 49 4.94 -6.75 13.19
N TYR A 50 4.03 -5.80 12.98
CA TYR A 50 4.33 -4.39 12.70
C TYR A 50 5.35 -4.21 11.56
N LYS A 51 5.29 -5.10 10.55
CA LYS A 51 6.24 -5.12 9.44
C LYS A 51 5.57 -4.73 8.13
N ILE A 52 6.31 -3.95 7.36
CA ILE A 52 5.98 -3.58 6.00
C ILE A 52 7.21 -3.86 5.14
N ILE A 53 7.02 -4.66 4.10
CA ILE A 53 8.09 -5.06 3.19
C ILE A 53 7.79 -4.46 1.83
N TRP A 54 8.80 -3.80 1.25
CA TRP A 54 8.70 -3.13 -0.04
C TRP A 54 9.56 -3.83 -1.08
N PHE A 55 8.93 -4.28 -2.15
CA PHE A 55 9.60 -4.86 -3.31
C PHE A 55 9.45 -3.92 -4.51
N CYS A 56 10.58 -3.57 -5.10
CA CYS A 56 10.65 -2.80 -6.33
C CYS A 56 11.75 -3.39 -7.20
N SER A 57 11.38 -3.87 -8.39
CA SER A 57 12.34 -4.48 -9.32
C SER A 57 13.34 -3.47 -9.90
N LEU A 58 13.04 -2.17 -9.81
CA LEU A 58 13.99 -1.10 -10.13
C LEU A 58 14.82 -0.64 -8.93
N HIS A 59 14.80 -1.39 -7.82
CA HIS A 59 15.52 -1.07 -6.58
C HIS A 59 15.23 0.33 -6.01
N ARG A 60 14.08 0.93 -6.35
CA ARG A 60 13.66 2.22 -5.80
C ARG A 60 13.19 2.06 -4.36
N LYS A 61 13.60 3.00 -3.50
CA LYS A 61 13.14 3.08 -2.12
C LYS A 61 11.67 3.48 -2.06
N MET A 62 11.00 3.10 -0.96
CA MET A 62 9.64 3.53 -0.67
C MET A 62 9.60 5.06 -0.45
N LYS A 63 8.59 5.74 -1.00
CA LYS A 63 8.40 7.19 -0.81
C LYS A 63 8.12 7.50 0.66
N THR A 64 8.63 8.63 1.16
CA THR A 64 8.49 9.05 2.56
C THR A 64 7.03 9.21 2.96
N ASP A 65 6.21 9.84 2.12
CA ASP A 65 4.78 10.05 2.45
C ASP A 65 4.02 8.74 2.64
N LEU A 66 4.35 7.71 1.82
CA LEU A 66 3.77 6.39 1.95
C LEU A 66 4.25 5.70 3.23
N ARG A 67 5.52 5.92 3.62
CA ARG A 67 6.06 5.43 4.89
C ARG A 67 5.34 6.05 6.08
N THR A 68 5.18 7.37 6.08
CA THR A 68 4.48 8.10 7.14
C THR A 68 3.03 7.67 7.25
N MET A 69 2.31 7.56 6.12
CA MET A 69 0.93 7.09 6.08
C MET A 69 0.72 5.74 6.76
N LEU A 70 1.72 4.85 6.70
CA LEU A 70 1.63 3.50 7.25
C LEU A 70 2.11 3.39 8.70
N GLN A 71 2.78 4.42 9.23
CA GLN A 71 3.33 4.42 10.59
C GLN A 71 2.41 5.11 11.61
N GLY A 72 1.37 5.83 11.16
CA GLY A 72 0.47 6.60 12.02
C GLY A 72 1.02 7.98 12.34
#